data_AF-G2ZVZ2-F1
#
_entry.id   AF-G2ZVZ2-F1
#
_cell.length_a   1.000
_cell.length_b   1.000
_cell.length_c   1.000
_cell.angle_alpha   90.00
_cell.angle_beta   90.00
_cell.angle_gamma   90.00
#
_symmetry.space_group_name_H-M   'P 1'
#
loop_
_entity.id
_entity.type
_entity.pdbx_description
1 polymer ?
#
loop_
_entity_poly.entity_id
_entity_poly.type
_entity_poly.pdbx_seq_one_letter_code
_entity_poly.pdbx_strand_id
1 'polypeptide(L)'
;MLKPQRTKMLREQSNRSPITGLEITDPVLDHDHQTGDIRAVLNRWENSVLGRLENWSRRIGRGVDPIKFLRGVADYIEHHKTYPSGVKYPTFKTEAEKRDLRNKKAREARKQARSTVD
;
A
#
# COMPACT_ATOMS: atom_id res chain seq x y z
N MET A 1 -15.45 -20.97 -20.99
CA MET A 1 -16.43 -19.86 -21.03
C MET A 1 -15.90 -18.50 -20.53
N LEU A 2 -15.01 -18.45 -19.52
CA LEU A 2 -14.49 -17.15 -18.99
C LEU A 2 -13.47 -16.42 -19.90
N LYS A 3 -12.68 -17.14 -20.71
CA LYS A 3 -11.67 -16.52 -21.59
C LYS A 3 -12.28 -15.58 -22.65
N PRO A 4 -13.37 -15.95 -23.37
CA PRO A 4 -14.06 -15.04 -24.29
C PRO A 4 -14.55 -13.75 -23.63
N GLN A 5 -15.17 -13.85 -22.44
CA GLN A 5 -15.71 -12.70 -21.72
C GLN A 5 -14.60 -11.73 -21.30
N ARG A 6 -13.49 -12.26 -20.76
CA ARG A 6 -12.32 -11.46 -20.39
C ARG A 6 -11.73 -10.72 -21.58
N THR A 7 -11.58 -11.38 -22.73
CA THR A 7 -11.05 -10.74 -23.94
C THR A 7 -11.98 -9.64 -24.46
N LYS A 8 -13.30 -9.85 -24.41
CA LYS A 8 -14.29 -8.83 -24.79
C LYS A 8 -14.18 -7.60 -23.89
N MET A 9 -14.27 -7.78 -22.57
CA MET A 9 -14.22 -6.67 -21.60
C MET A 9 -12.88 -5.94 -21.61
N LEU A 10 -11.78 -6.66 -21.81
CA LEU A 10 -10.45 -6.05 -21.93
C LEU A 10 -10.38 -5.08 -23.12
N ARG A 11 -11.00 -5.44 -24.26
CA ARG A 11 -11.12 -4.55 -25.43
C ARG A 11 -12.01 -3.35 -25.15
N GLU A 12 -13.16 -3.55 -24.50
CA GLU A 12 -14.07 -2.47 -24.10
C GLU A 12 -13.41 -1.47 -23.14
N GLN A 13 -12.53 -1.96 -22.27
CA GLN A 13 -11.68 -1.14 -21.38
C GLN A 13 -10.47 -0.51 -22.07
N SER A 14 -10.32 -0.63 -23.40
CA SER A 14 -9.16 -0.13 -24.14
C SER A 14 -7.82 -0.62 -23.58
N ASN A 15 -7.79 -1.87 -23.10
CA ASN A 15 -6.65 -2.50 -22.40
C ASN A 15 -6.15 -1.72 -21.17
N ARG A 16 -7.00 -0.89 -20.53
CA ARG A 16 -6.63 -0.11 -19.33
C ARG A 16 -7.43 -0.50 -18.10
N SER A 17 -6.78 -0.43 -16.95
CA SER A 17 -7.39 -0.63 -15.65
C SER A 17 -8.30 0.55 -15.31
N PRO A 18 -9.56 0.32 -14.91
CA PRO A 18 -10.44 1.39 -14.43
C PRO A 18 -10.02 1.94 -13.06
N ILE A 19 -9.15 1.26 -12.30
CA ILE A 19 -8.70 1.70 -10.97
C ILE A 19 -7.44 2.55 -11.10
N THR A 20 -6.44 2.06 -11.84
CA THR A 20 -5.11 2.68 -11.90
C THR A 20 -4.88 3.49 -13.17
N GLY A 21 -5.72 3.30 -14.20
CA GLY A 21 -5.53 3.88 -15.54
C GLY A 21 -4.37 3.26 -16.34
N LEU A 22 -3.62 2.32 -15.74
CA LEU A 22 -2.47 1.67 -16.35
C LEU A 22 -2.91 0.60 -17.37
N GLU A 23 -2.00 0.23 -18.26
CA GLU A 23 -2.22 -0.86 -19.20
C GLU A 23 -2.36 -2.21 -18.47
N ILE A 24 -3.23 -3.09 -18.98
CA ILE A 24 -3.45 -4.44 -18.46
C ILE A 24 -2.61 -5.43 -19.26
N THR A 25 -1.57 -5.97 -18.61
CA THR A 25 -0.63 -6.94 -19.21
C THR A 25 -0.85 -8.37 -18.72
N ASP A 26 -1.33 -8.56 -17.49
CA ASP A 26 -1.74 -9.87 -16.93
C ASP A 26 -3.21 -9.83 -16.49
N PRO A 27 -4.16 -10.02 -17.45
CA PRO A 27 -5.58 -9.78 -17.22
C PRO A 27 -6.24 -10.87 -16.36
N VAL A 28 -6.93 -10.43 -15.30
CA VAL A 28 -7.82 -11.23 -14.46
C VAL A 28 -9.22 -10.62 -14.42
N LEU A 29 -10.24 -11.45 -14.23
CA LEU A 29 -11.62 -10.97 -14.05
C LEU A 29 -11.87 -10.73 -12.57
N ASP A 30 -12.07 -9.48 -12.22
CA ASP A 30 -12.54 -9.06 -10.92
C ASP A 30 -14.06 -9.23 -10.83
N HIS A 31 -14.54 -9.66 -9.67
CA HIS A 31 -15.96 -9.90 -9.41
C HIS A 31 -16.30 -9.57 -7.96
N ASP A 32 -17.56 -9.21 -7.73
CA ASP A 32 -18.07 -9.04 -6.38
C ASP A 32 -18.25 -10.42 -5.72
N HIS A 33 -17.69 -10.59 -4.53
CA HIS A 33 -17.70 -11.89 -3.83
C HIS A 33 -19.04 -12.25 -3.18
N GLN A 34 -20.04 -11.36 -3.18
CA GLN A 34 -21.36 -11.64 -2.62
C GLN A 34 -22.35 -12.07 -3.70
N THR A 35 -22.35 -11.35 -4.83
CA THR A 35 -23.26 -11.56 -5.95
C THR A 35 -22.67 -12.47 -7.03
N GLY A 36 -21.34 -12.51 -7.15
CA GLY A 36 -20.64 -13.16 -8.25
C GLY A 36 -20.57 -12.31 -9.53
N ASP A 37 -21.11 -11.09 -9.51
CA ASP A 37 -21.15 -10.23 -10.69
C ASP A 37 -19.75 -9.74 -11.07
N ILE A 38 -19.40 -9.90 -12.34
CA ILE A 38 -18.12 -9.42 -12.89
C ILE A 38 -18.12 -7.89 -12.88
N ARG A 39 -17.08 -7.31 -12.32
CA ARG A 39 -16.91 -5.85 -12.22
C ARG A 39 -16.08 -5.29 -13.38
N ALA A 40 -14.87 -5.83 -13.58
CA ALA A 40 -13.94 -5.37 -14.59
C ALA A 40 -12.84 -6.40 -14.86
N VAL A 41 -12.04 -6.16 -15.90
CA VAL A 41 -10.73 -6.79 -16.08
C VAL A 41 -9.68 -5.92 -15.40
N LEU A 42 -8.84 -6.53 -14.57
CA LEU A 42 -7.74 -5.87 -13.87
C LEU A 42 -6.43 -6.61 -14.16
N ASN A 43 -5.29 -5.98 -13.87
CA ASN A 43 -4.03 -6.67 -13.66
C ASN A 43 -4.12 -7.57 -12.41
N ARG A 44 -3.46 -8.73 -12.44
CA ARG A 44 -3.45 -9.65 -11.29
C ARG A 44 -2.96 -9.01 -9.99
N TRP A 45 -1.93 -8.18 -10.07
CA TRP A 45 -1.33 -7.53 -8.90
C TRP A 45 -2.29 -6.51 -8.28
N GLU A 46 -2.95 -5.68 -9.08
CA GLU A 46 -3.87 -4.64 -8.57
C GLU A 46 -5.14 -5.29 -8.00
N ASN A 47 -5.63 -6.37 -8.63
CA ASN A 47 -6.73 -7.17 -8.11
C ASN A 47 -6.41 -7.78 -6.73
N SER A 48 -5.16 -8.24 -6.55
CA SER A 48 -4.70 -8.81 -5.27
C SER A 48 -4.64 -7.76 -4.16
N VAL A 49 -4.26 -6.52 -4.50
CA VAL A 49 -4.27 -5.39 -3.56
C VAL A 49 -5.69 -4.96 -3.24
N LEU A 50 -6.57 -4.85 -4.25
CA LEU A 50 -7.98 -4.52 -4.08
C LEU A 50 -8.65 -5.48 -3.09
N GLY A 51 -8.47 -6.79 -3.28
CA GLY A 51 -9.03 -7.80 -2.37
C GLY A 51 -8.55 -7.64 -0.92
N ARG A 52 -7.30 -7.23 -0.69
CA ARG A 52 -6.80 -6.91 0.66
C ARG A 52 -7.48 -5.66 1.21
N LEU A 53 -7.57 -4.58 0.45
CA LEU A 53 -8.21 -3.34 0.88
C LEU A 53 -9.67 -3.56 1.26
N GLU A 54 -10.41 -4.29 0.44
CA GLU A 54 -11.80 -4.63 0.72
C GLU A 54 -11.98 -5.52 1.95
N ASN A 55 -11.11 -6.52 2.14
CA ASN A 55 -11.16 -7.37 3.33
C ASN A 55 -10.84 -6.56 4.60
N TRP A 56 -9.77 -5.76 4.57
CA TRP A 56 -9.34 -4.98 5.73
C TRP A 56 -10.29 -3.83 6.08
N SER A 57 -10.85 -3.14 5.09
CA SER A 57 -11.81 -2.06 5.32
C SER A 57 -13.09 -2.56 5.98
N ARG A 58 -13.57 -3.77 5.66
CA ARG A 58 -14.69 -4.41 6.35
C ARG A 58 -14.39 -4.79 7.80
N ARG A 59 -13.13 -4.91 8.20
CA ARG A 59 -12.70 -5.28 9.57
C ARG A 59 -12.60 -4.10 10.54
N ILE A 60 -12.80 -2.87 10.09
CA ILE A 60 -12.67 -1.67 10.93
C ILE A 60 -13.69 -1.66 12.08
N GLY A 61 -14.89 -2.20 11.84
CA GLY A 61 -15.97 -2.25 12.81
C GLY A 61 -16.54 -0.86 13.14
N ARG A 62 -17.14 -0.74 14.33
CA ARG A 62 -17.68 0.52 14.89
C ARG A 62 -18.71 1.25 14.02
N GLY A 63 -19.44 0.51 13.18
CA GLY A 63 -20.44 1.09 12.27
C GLY A 63 -19.85 1.97 11.16
N VAL A 64 -18.55 1.86 10.90
CA VAL A 64 -17.89 2.63 9.84
C VAL A 64 -18.17 1.99 8.49
N ASP A 65 -18.71 2.76 7.56
CA ASP A 65 -18.84 2.34 6.17
C ASP A 65 -17.46 2.17 5.51
N PRO A 66 -17.12 0.98 4.97
CA PRO A 66 -15.82 0.70 4.37
C PRO A 66 -15.45 1.63 3.23
N ILE A 67 -16.43 2.02 2.39
CA ILE A 67 -16.17 2.87 1.22
C ILE A 67 -15.85 4.30 1.68
N LYS A 68 -16.65 4.85 2.60
CA LYS A 68 -16.39 6.16 3.22
C LYS A 68 -15.03 6.19 3.90
N PHE A 69 -14.65 5.10 4.57
CA PHE A 69 -13.32 5.00 5.17
C PHE A 69 -12.21 5.06 4.13
N LEU A 70 -12.28 4.25 3.07
CA LEU A 70 -11.24 4.22 2.03
C LEU A 70 -11.06 5.58 1.33
N ARG A 71 -12.17 6.30 1.08
CA ARG A 71 -12.13 7.69 0.59
C ARG A 71 -11.44 8.62 1.59
N GLY A 72 -11.84 8.58 2.86
CA GLY A 72 -11.24 9.40 3.90
C GLY A 72 -9.74 9.09 4.13
N VAL A 73 -9.31 7.85 3.93
CA VAL A 73 -7.88 7.48 3.97
C VAL A 73 -7.10 8.15 2.83
N ALA A 74 -7.65 8.16 1.61
CA ALA A 74 -7.02 8.83 0.48
C ALA A 74 -6.85 10.34 0.76
N ASP A 75 -7.94 10.99 1.18
CA ASP A 75 -7.95 12.43 1.52
C ASP A 75 -6.98 12.74 2.67
N TYR A 76 -6.98 11.91 3.73
CA TYR A 76 -6.09 12.07 4.87
C TYR A 76 -4.62 11.98 4.47
N ILE A 77 -4.25 10.96 3.70
CA ILE A 77 -2.86 10.77 3.25
C ILE A 77 -2.44 11.92 2.36
N GLU A 78 -3.29 12.36 1.43
CA GLU A 78 -2.99 13.48 0.53
C GLU A 78 -2.75 14.78 1.30
N HIS A 79 -3.65 15.15 2.22
CA HIS A 79 -3.49 16.33 3.06
C HIS A 79 -2.18 16.30 3.86
N HIS A 80 -1.84 15.14 4.43
CA HIS A 80 -0.67 14.98 5.30
C HIS A 80 0.65 14.81 4.56
N LYS A 81 0.69 14.76 3.22
CA LYS A 81 1.95 14.82 2.44
C LYS A 81 2.76 16.09 2.73
N THR A 82 2.08 17.17 3.11
CA THR A 82 2.70 18.46 3.46
C THR A 82 3.12 18.56 4.94
N TYR A 83 2.84 17.53 5.74
CA TYR A 83 3.10 17.50 7.18
C TYR A 83 2.61 18.76 7.92
N PRO A 84 1.30 19.09 7.86
CA PRO A 84 0.76 20.37 8.31
C PRO A 84 1.01 20.67 9.79
N SER A 85 1.17 19.65 10.64
CA SER A 85 1.51 19.85 12.06
C SER A 85 2.97 20.23 12.29
N GLY A 86 3.89 19.88 11.39
CA GLY A 86 5.34 20.04 11.57
C GLY A 86 5.96 19.21 12.72
N VAL A 87 5.14 18.52 13.53
CA VAL A 87 5.59 17.79 14.72
C VAL A 87 6.14 16.43 14.33
N LYS A 88 7.35 16.11 14.79
CA LYS A 88 7.94 14.78 14.68
C LYS A 88 7.51 13.93 15.89
N TYR A 89 7.27 12.64 15.64
CA TYR A 89 7.00 11.68 16.72
C TYR A 89 8.19 11.64 17.69
N PRO A 90 7.99 11.57 19.02
CA PRO A 90 9.08 11.71 20.00
C PRO A 90 10.25 10.73 19.83
N THR A 91 10.02 9.54 19.27
CA THR A 91 11.07 8.54 19.03
C THR A 91 11.58 8.54 17.59
N PHE A 92 11.05 9.41 16.73
CA PHE A 92 11.57 9.58 15.37
C PHE A 92 12.94 10.25 15.44
N LYS A 93 13.95 9.51 15.00
CA LYS A 93 15.31 10.02 14.90
C LYS A 93 15.51 10.63 13.52
N THR A 94 15.97 11.87 13.50
CA THR A 94 16.50 12.53 12.30
C THR A 94 17.68 11.74 11.74
N GLU A 95 18.02 11.96 10.47
CA GLU A 95 19.18 11.29 9.86
C GLU A 95 20.49 11.65 10.58
N ALA A 96 20.60 12.85 11.14
CA ALA A 96 21.70 13.26 12.00
C ALA A 96 21.78 12.40 13.27
N GLU A 97 20.68 12.27 14.01
CA GLU A 97 20.64 11.44 15.22
C GLU A 97 20.88 9.95 14.92
N LYS A 98 20.36 9.45 13.80
CA LYS A 98 20.68 8.09 13.34
C LYS A 98 22.17 7.93 13.04
N ARG A 99 22.80 8.94 12.41
CA ARG A 99 24.25 8.95 12.12
C ARG A 99 25.05 8.96 13.41
N ASP A 100 24.68 9.79 14.38
CA ASP A 100 25.38 9.91 15.64
C ASP A 100 25.31 8.61 16.47
N LEU A 101 24.15 7.94 16.46
CA LEU A 101 24.01 6.62 17.07
C LEU A 101 24.87 5.56 16.39
N ARG A 102 24.92 5.54 15.05
CA ARG A 102 25.81 4.62 14.31
C ARG A 102 27.28 4.88 14.66
N ASN A 103 27.69 6.15 14.72
CA ASN A 103 29.05 6.55 15.06
C ASN A 103 29.40 6.17 16.51
N LYS A 104 28.48 6.39 17.46
CA LYS A 104 28.66 5.99 18.86
C LYS A 104 28.87 4.48 18.97
N LYS A 105 28.01 3.68 18.33
CA LYS A 105 28.12 2.22 18.31
C LYS A 105 29.44 1.74 17.69
N ALA A 106 29.88 2.36 16.60
CA ALA A 106 31.15 2.04 15.95
C ALA A 106 32.36 2.36 16.85
N ARG A 107 32.32 3.47 17.59
CA ARG A 107 33.37 3.83 18.56
C ARG A 107 33.43 2.83 19.72
N GLU A 108 32.28 2.45 20.26
CA GLU A 108 32.19 1.46 21.34
C GLU A 108 32.73 0.09 20.91
N ALA A 109 32.35 -0.39 19.72
CA ALA A 109 32.85 -1.65 19.17
C ALA A 109 34.38 -1.64 18.97
N ARG A 110 34.94 -0.54 18.45
CA ARG A 110 36.39 -0.37 18.31
C ARG A 110 37.11 -0.37 19.66
N LYS A 111 36.51 0.28 20.68
CA LYS A 111 37.06 0.30 22.03
C LYS A 111 37.08 -1.10 22.64
N GLN A 112 35.98 -1.86 22.51
CA GLN A 112 35.90 -3.25 22.98
C GLN A 112 36.92 -4.15 22.29
N ALA A 113 37.03 -4.07 20.96
CA ALA A 113 38.00 -4.86 20.20
C ALA A 113 39.44 -4.58 20.62
N ARG A 114 39.77 -3.31 20.96
CA ARG A 114 41.11 -2.94 21.44
C ARG A 114 41.39 -3.45 22.86
N SER A 115 40.40 -3.46 23.74
CA SER A 115 40.55 -3.99 25.11
C SER A 115 40.62 -5.52 25.21
N THR A 116 40.26 -6.26 24.15
CA THR A 116 40.39 -7.72 24.09
C THR A 116 41.72 -8.21 23.51
N VAL A 117 42.62 -7.29 23.12
CA VAL A 117 43.92 -7.60 22.49
C VAL A 117 45.09 -7.32 23.44
N ASP A 118 44.83 -6.75 24.62
CA ASP A 118 45.74 -6.67 25.77
C ASP A 118 45.40 -7.76 26.79
#